data_AF-A0A7K8UWL1-F1
#
_entry.id   AF-A0A7K8UWL1-F1
#
_cell.length_a   1.000
_cell.length_b   1.000
_cell.length_c   1.000
_cell.angle_alpha   90.00
_cell.angle_beta   90.00
_cell.angle_gamma   90.00
#
_symmetry.space_group_name_H-M   'P 1'
#
loop_
_entity.id
_entity.type
_entity.pdbx_description
1 polymer ?
#
loop_
_entity_poly.entity_id
_entity_poly.type
_entity_poly.pdbx_seq_one_letter_code
_entity_poly.pdbx_strand_id
1 'polypeptide(L)'
;WPYHGRQKEKSFLYEIVANKKNGIDVDKWDYFARDCHHLGIQNNFDYKRLLKFTRVCEVKNQKHICTRDKEVGNLYDMFHTRNCLHRRAYQHKIGNIIEIMQITEAFQKADKFFKIEGSGGKLYQISTAMEDMEAYTKLTDNIYLEILHSSCPELKEAREILRKIERRELYKFLGETQPETMREVVKNNSLAESIANSKPEKDPPDVELKAEDFIIDIINMDYGMKEQNPIDNVLFYCKADPSKAVKISKEQVSKLLPMTFAEQIIRVYCKSQDPNIVSAAKQYFIQWCIESDFTKPQDSDVVAPHLTPMKKSWNNRRDDEHRTASEPSCRQRLPFDK
;
A
#
# COMPACT_ATOMS: atom_id res chain seq x y z
N TRP A 1 -3.96 34.02 -0.54
CA TRP A 1 -2.53 33.68 -0.55
C TRP A 1 -2.14 33.41 0.89
N PRO A 2 -1.88 32.15 1.25
CA PRO A 2 -1.72 31.75 2.64
C PRO A 2 -0.27 31.77 3.15
N TYR A 3 0.71 32.00 2.27
CA TYR A 3 2.12 31.86 2.63
C TYR A 3 2.76 33.20 3.03
N HIS A 4 3.57 33.20 4.09
CA HIS A 4 4.31 34.38 4.55
C HIS A 4 5.73 34.47 3.98
N GLY A 5 6.37 33.33 3.69
CA GLY A 5 7.79 33.30 3.31
C GLY A 5 8.11 33.93 1.94
N ARG A 6 7.17 33.93 1.00
CA ARG A 6 7.32 34.53 -0.34
C ARG A 6 5.98 35.16 -0.76
N GLN A 7 6.02 36.04 -1.76
CA GLN A 7 4.84 36.65 -2.36
C GLN A 7 4.25 35.77 -3.49
N LYS A 8 3.03 36.08 -3.92
CA LYS A 8 2.29 35.36 -4.98
C LYS A 8 3.08 35.20 -6.28
N GLU A 9 3.94 36.15 -6.61
CA GLU A 9 4.76 36.11 -7.82
C GLU A 9 5.75 34.94 -7.85
N LYS A 10 6.12 34.40 -6.67
CA LYS A 10 7.02 33.26 -6.52
C LYS A 10 6.29 32.00 -6.07
N SER A 11 4.99 31.90 -6.38
CA SER A 11 4.16 30.75 -5.99
C SER A 11 4.68 29.40 -6.49
N PHE A 12 5.30 29.37 -7.68
CA PHE A 12 5.89 28.17 -8.27
C PHE A 12 6.98 27.54 -7.39
N LEU A 13 7.65 28.29 -6.50
CA LEU A 13 8.67 27.73 -5.60
C LEU A 13 8.07 26.73 -4.58
N TYR A 14 6.80 26.91 -4.21
CA TYR A 14 6.10 25.99 -3.30
C TYR A 14 5.70 24.66 -3.98
N GLU A 15 5.86 24.55 -5.30
CA GLU A 15 5.52 23.37 -6.08
C GLU A 15 6.75 22.47 -6.34
N ILE A 16 7.94 22.85 -5.85
CA ILE A 16 9.19 22.12 -6.11
C ILE A 16 9.45 21.01 -5.09
N VAL A 17 9.50 21.34 -3.80
CA VAL A 17 9.96 20.40 -2.74
C VAL A 17 8.85 19.49 -2.24
N ALA A 18 7.67 20.05 -1.94
CA ALA A 18 6.54 19.31 -1.42
C ALA A 18 5.25 19.86 -2.02
N ASN A 19 4.84 19.29 -3.14
CA ASN A 19 3.76 19.86 -3.94
C ASN A 19 2.39 19.42 -3.41
N LYS A 20 1.74 20.31 -2.65
CA LYS A 20 0.44 20.02 -2.03
C LYS A 20 -0.75 20.05 -3.01
N LYS A 21 -0.56 20.45 -4.27
CA LYS A 21 -1.66 20.57 -5.26
C LYS A 21 -1.92 19.28 -6.02
N ASN A 22 -0.86 18.64 -6.47
CA ASN A 22 -0.94 17.45 -7.31
C ASN A 22 0.09 16.37 -6.92
N GLY A 23 0.94 16.64 -5.92
CA GLY A 23 1.94 15.69 -5.47
C GLY A 23 3.12 15.50 -6.40
N ILE A 24 3.28 16.27 -7.49
CA ILE A 24 4.46 16.16 -8.36
C ILE A 24 5.57 17.05 -7.79
N ASP A 25 6.58 16.44 -7.16
CA ASP A 25 7.71 17.12 -6.52
C ASP A 25 9.01 16.32 -6.67
N VAL A 26 10.14 16.98 -6.39
CA VAL A 26 11.48 16.39 -6.55
C VAL A 26 11.77 15.26 -5.56
N ASP A 27 11.06 15.22 -4.43
CA ASP A 27 11.12 14.14 -3.44
C ASP A 27 10.80 12.79 -4.10
N LYS A 28 9.70 12.73 -4.86
CA LYS A 28 9.31 11.52 -5.62
C LYS A 28 10.34 11.09 -6.64
N TRP A 29 10.96 12.05 -7.30
CA TRP A 29 11.92 11.76 -8.35
C TRP A 29 13.18 11.11 -7.78
N ASP A 30 13.65 11.60 -6.62
CA ASP A 30 14.81 11.02 -5.93
C ASP A 30 14.49 9.62 -5.40
N TYR A 31 13.41 9.45 -4.62
CA TYR A 31 13.13 8.14 -4.03
C TYR A 31 12.75 7.10 -5.10
N PHE A 32 12.08 7.44 -6.20
CA PHE A 32 11.87 6.48 -7.29
C PHE A 32 13.19 6.00 -7.88
N ALA A 33 14.15 6.90 -8.13
CA ALA A 33 15.43 6.51 -8.69
C ALA A 33 16.27 5.71 -7.69
N ARG A 34 16.31 6.16 -6.43
CA ARG A 34 17.05 5.53 -5.34
C ARG A 34 16.48 4.16 -4.99
N ASP A 35 15.18 4.04 -4.80
CA ASP A 35 14.57 2.81 -4.33
C ASP A 35 14.56 1.75 -5.44
N CYS A 36 14.24 2.13 -6.68
CA CYS A 36 14.41 1.23 -7.83
C CYS A 36 15.83 0.68 -7.94
N HIS A 37 16.85 1.53 -7.71
CA HIS A 37 18.24 1.09 -7.73
C HIS A 37 18.55 0.07 -6.62
N HIS A 38 18.15 0.34 -5.38
CA HIS A 38 18.44 -0.55 -4.24
C HIS A 38 17.56 -1.81 -4.20
N LEU A 39 16.33 -1.74 -4.71
CA LEU A 39 15.38 -2.86 -4.77
C LEU A 39 15.57 -3.74 -6.00
N GLY A 40 16.38 -3.32 -6.99
CA GLY A 40 16.55 -4.04 -8.25
C GLY A 40 15.31 -3.99 -9.16
N ILE A 41 14.50 -2.95 -9.03
CA ILE A 41 13.32 -2.71 -9.88
C ILE A 41 13.69 -1.65 -10.93
N GLN A 42 13.25 -1.83 -12.18
CA GLN A 42 13.49 -0.80 -13.20
C GLN A 42 12.57 0.41 -12.99
N ASN A 43 13.16 1.60 -12.94
CA ASN A 43 12.42 2.86 -12.91
C ASN A 43 12.06 3.29 -14.34
N ASN A 44 10.77 3.53 -14.59
CA ASN A 44 10.27 3.97 -15.88
C ASN A 44 10.13 5.50 -16.00
N PHE A 45 10.36 6.24 -14.91
CA PHE A 45 10.18 7.70 -14.88
C PHE A 45 11.49 8.48 -15.13
N ASP A 46 11.51 9.29 -16.20
CA ASP A 46 12.62 10.18 -16.54
C ASP A 46 12.39 11.63 -16.07
N TYR A 47 12.87 11.93 -14.86
CA TYR A 47 12.80 13.28 -14.29
C TYR A 47 13.63 14.32 -15.06
N LYS A 48 14.74 13.92 -15.71
CA LYS A 48 15.62 14.84 -16.45
C LYS A 48 14.90 15.35 -17.68
N ARG A 49 14.14 14.48 -18.35
CA ARG A 49 13.25 14.85 -19.45
C ARG A 49 12.17 15.82 -18.99
N LEU A 50 11.48 15.52 -17.88
CA LEU A 50 10.42 16.37 -17.37
C LEU A 50 10.93 17.78 -17.04
N LEU A 51 12.10 17.89 -16.40
CA LEU A 51 12.74 19.17 -16.09
C LEU A 51 12.99 20.03 -17.34
N LYS A 52 13.44 19.42 -18.45
CA LYS A 52 13.65 20.15 -19.73
C LYS A 52 12.35 20.68 -20.34
N PHE A 53 11.22 20.04 -20.06
CA PHE A 53 9.89 20.40 -20.56
C PHE A 53 9.02 21.11 -19.52
N THR A 54 9.63 21.63 -18.46
CA THR A 54 8.95 22.38 -17.42
C THR A 54 9.12 23.88 -17.65
N ARG A 55 8.02 24.65 -17.53
CA ARG A 55 8.01 26.11 -17.64
C ARG A 55 7.15 26.71 -16.54
N VAL A 56 7.28 28.02 -16.34
CA VAL A 56 6.40 28.76 -15.43
C VAL A 56 5.43 29.58 -16.27
N CYS A 57 4.13 29.36 -16.05
CA CYS A 57 3.05 30.12 -16.69
C CYS A 57 2.20 30.83 -15.64
N GLU A 58 1.57 31.93 -16.02
CA GLU A 58 0.71 32.69 -15.13
C GLU A 58 -0.76 32.25 -15.29
N VAL A 59 -1.39 31.87 -14.19
CA VAL A 59 -2.81 31.49 -14.14
C VAL A 59 -3.44 32.16 -12.94
N LYS A 60 -4.51 32.93 -13.15
CA LYS A 60 -5.26 33.62 -12.08
C LYS A 60 -4.36 34.44 -11.14
N ASN A 61 -3.45 35.24 -11.72
CA ASN A 61 -2.48 36.11 -11.03
C ASN A 61 -1.51 35.35 -10.09
N GLN A 62 -1.19 34.10 -10.42
CA GLN A 62 -0.20 33.27 -9.75
C GLN A 62 0.66 32.56 -10.78
N LYS A 63 1.95 32.41 -10.49
CA LYS A 63 2.90 31.70 -11.34
C LYS A 63 2.95 30.23 -10.94
N HIS A 64 2.63 29.33 -11.86
CA HIS A 64 2.61 27.89 -11.61
C HIS A 64 3.59 27.15 -12.52
N ILE A 65 4.11 26.05 -12.00
CA ILE A 65 4.88 25.09 -12.78
C ILE A 65 3.92 24.39 -13.75
N CYS A 66 4.20 24.54 -15.04
CA CYS A 66 3.46 23.92 -16.12
C CYS A 66 4.38 22.97 -16.89
N THR A 67 3.88 21.78 -17.18
CA THR A 67 4.59 20.77 -17.98
C THR A 67 4.13 20.84 -19.42
N ARG A 68 4.88 20.26 -20.35
CA ARG A 68 4.46 20.25 -21.74
C ARG A 68 3.32 19.27 -21.99
N ASP A 69 2.35 19.65 -22.82
CA ASP A 69 1.20 18.85 -23.26
C ASP A 69 1.50 17.36 -23.51
N LYS A 70 2.54 17.04 -24.30
CA LYS A 70 2.92 15.67 -24.64
C LYS A 70 3.46 14.83 -23.46
N GLU A 71 3.81 15.44 -22.34
CA GLU A 71 4.35 14.74 -21.17
C GLU A 71 3.25 14.23 -20.24
N VAL A 72 1.96 14.44 -20.57
CA VAL A 72 0.82 13.93 -19.79
C VAL A 72 0.87 12.42 -19.59
N GLY A 73 1.28 11.65 -20.60
CA GLY A 73 1.47 10.20 -20.49
C GLY A 73 2.55 9.84 -19.46
N ASN A 74 3.70 10.52 -19.52
CA ASN A 74 4.79 10.32 -18.57
C ASN A 74 4.38 10.64 -17.12
N LEU A 75 3.46 11.58 -16.92
CA LEU A 75 2.92 11.88 -15.58
C LEU A 75 1.98 10.77 -15.09
N TYR A 76 1.14 10.19 -15.95
CA TYR A 76 0.36 9.01 -15.58
C TYR A 76 1.28 7.82 -15.25
N ASP A 77 2.31 7.60 -16.06
CA ASP A 77 3.31 6.54 -15.83
C ASP A 77 4.07 6.76 -14.51
N MET A 78 4.29 8.01 -14.10
CA MET A 78 4.88 8.36 -12.81
C MET A 78 4.01 7.85 -11.65
N PHE A 79 2.71 8.14 -11.65
CA PHE A 79 1.79 7.66 -10.60
C PHE A 79 1.57 6.15 -10.67
N HIS A 80 1.60 5.56 -11.87
CA HIS A 80 1.60 4.11 -12.03
C HIS A 80 2.85 3.49 -11.39
N THR A 81 4.03 4.06 -11.64
CA THR A 81 5.30 3.62 -11.04
C THR A 81 5.25 3.70 -9.52
N ARG A 82 4.71 4.80 -8.96
CA ARG A 82 4.46 4.93 -7.52
C ARG A 82 3.62 3.76 -7.00
N ASN A 83 2.48 3.51 -7.63
CA ASN A 83 1.59 2.43 -7.21
C ASN A 83 2.28 1.06 -7.28
N CYS A 84 3.07 0.81 -8.33
CA CYS A 84 3.88 -0.41 -8.45
C CYS A 84 4.91 -0.57 -7.33
N LEU A 85 5.62 0.50 -6.96
CA LEU A 85 6.59 0.49 -5.86
C LEU A 85 5.90 0.23 -4.51
N HIS A 86 4.77 0.89 -4.26
CA HIS A 86 3.98 0.60 -3.07
C HIS A 86 3.53 -0.87 -3.04
N ARG A 87 2.96 -1.41 -4.11
CA ARG A 87 2.49 -2.81 -4.12
C ARG A 87 3.61 -3.84 -4.00
N ARG A 88 4.77 -3.59 -4.59
CA ARG A 88 5.88 -4.57 -4.64
C ARG A 88 6.81 -4.50 -3.45
N ALA A 89 7.07 -3.30 -2.93
CA ALA A 89 8.10 -3.06 -1.92
C ALA A 89 7.52 -2.48 -0.63
N TYR A 90 7.04 -1.22 -0.65
CA TYR A 90 6.68 -0.52 0.59
C TYR A 90 5.52 -1.16 1.35
N GLN A 91 4.60 -1.78 0.62
CA GLN A 91 3.46 -2.51 1.17
C GLN A 91 3.63 -4.00 0.89
N HIS A 92 4.85 -4.51 0.98
CA HIS A 92 5.08 -5.95 0.88
C HIS A 92 4.53 -6.65 2.13
N LYS A 93 3.70 -7.69 1.96
CA LYS A 93 3.04 -8.42 3.07
C LYS A 93 3.97 -8.86 4.20
N ILE A 94 5.22 -9.25 3.86
CA ILE A 94 6.21 -9.64 4.87
C ILE A 94 6.95 -8.43 5.47
N GLY A 95 7.05 -7.31 4.75
CA GLY A 95 7.59 -6.07 5.30
C GLY A 95 6.63 -5.52 6.36
N ASN A 96 5.36 -5.35 5.99
CA ASN A 96 4.32 -4.86 6.88
C ASN A 96 4.19 -5.70 8.16
N ILE A 97 4.27 -7.04 8.08
CA ILE A 97 4.16 -7.86 9.29
C ILE A 97 5.36 -7.70 10.23
N ILE A 98 6.57 -7.51 9.68
CA ILE A 98 7.77 -7.22 10.48
C ILE A 98 7.61 -5.85 11.16
N GLU A 99 7.15 -4.84 10.42
CA GLU A 99 6.86 -3.52 10.97
C GLU A 99 5.80 -3.58 12.07
N ILE A 100 4.72 -4.36 11.89
CA ILE A 100 3.69 -4.55 12.92
C ILE A 100 4.27 -5.22 14.16
N MET A 101 5.03 -6.32 14.00
CA MET A 101 5.67 -7.01 15.13
C MET A 101 6.64 -6.08 15.88
N GLN A 102 7.43 -5.29 15.15
CA GLN A 102 8.41 -4.37 15.74
C GLN A 102 7.74 -3.17 16.40
N ILE A 103 6.92 -2.43 15.66
CA ILE A 103 6.35 -1.15 16.11
C ILE A 103 5.22 -1.40 17.10
N THR A 104 4.25 -2.24 16.73
CA THR A 104 3.01 -2.41 17.51
C THR A 104 3.25 -3.26 18.73
N GLU A 105 4.13 -4.27 18.66
CA GLU A 105 4.31 -5.17 19.80
C GLU A 105 5.62 -4.93 20.55
N ALA A 106 6.76 -4.89 19.89
CA ALA A 106 8.03 -4.71 20.60
C ALA A 106 8.18 -3.29 21.16
N PHE A 107 8.01 -2.25 20.35
CA PHE A 107 8.23 -0.87 20.77
C PHE A 107 7.15 -0.39 21.74
N GLN A 108 5.87 -0.74 21.55
CA GLN A 108 4.83 -0.42 22.55
C GLN A 108 5.10 -1.07 23.91
N LYS A 109 5.60 -2.32 23.94
CA LYS A 109 5.97 -2.98 25.19
C LYS A 109 7.23 -2.39 25.82
N ALA A 110 8.17 -1.91 24.99
CA ALA A 110 9.39 -1.26 25.44
C ALA A 110 9.19 0.19 25.90
N ASP A 111 8.15 0.88 25.42
CA ASP A 111 7.92 2.32 25.59
C ASP A 111 7.95 2.78 27.05
N LYS A 112 7.39 1.99 27.96
CA LYS A 112 7.34 2.32 29.40
C LYS A 112 8.71 2.27 30.08
N PHE A 113 9.64 1.48 29.55
CA PHE A 113 10.92 1.16 30.20
C PHE A 113 12.10 1.81 29.50
N PHE A 114 11.96 2.11 28.20
CA PHE A 114 12.99 2.76 27.41
C PHE A 114 12.96 4.27 27.62
N LYS A 115 14.04 4.84 28.15
CA LYS A 115 14.14 6.26 28.49
C LYS A 115 15.24 6.94 27.70
N ILE A 116 14.93 8.08 27.09
CA ILE A 116 15.82 8.89 26.26
C ILE A 116 16.01 10.23 26.94
N GLU A 117 17.26 10.65 27.11
CA GLU A 117 17.58 11.94 27.71
C GLU A 117 17.43 13.07 26.68
N GLY A 118 16.56 14.03 26.98
CA GLY A 118 16.33 15.25 26.21
C GLY A 118 16.82 16.51 26.92
N SER A 119 16.29 17.65 26.49
CA SER A 119 16.69 18.97 26.98
C SER A 119 16.60 19.11 28.50
N GLY A 120 17.71 19.53 29.13
CA GLY A 120 17.77 19.79 30.57
C GLY A 120 17.75 18.53 31.44
N GLY A 121 18.16 17.38 30.90
CA GLY A 121 18.24 16.10 31.63
C GLY A 121 16.87 15.43 31.85
N LYS A 122 15.83 15.88 31.14
CA LYS A 122 14.50 15.26 31.20
C LYS A 122 14.50 13.94 30.45
N LEU A 123 13.83 12.94 31.02
CA LEU A 123 13.71 11.62 30.42
C LEU A 123 12.39 11.51 29.66
N TYR A 124 12.48 11.16 28.38
CA TYR A 124 11.37 10.92 27.46
C TYR A 124 11.25 9.44 27.13
N GLN A 125 10.06 9.02 26.72
CA GLN A 125 9.78 7.68 26.21
C GLN A 125 9.91 7.66 24.69
N ILE A 126 9.74 6.49 24.05
CA ILE A 126 9.77 6.37 22.59
C ILE A 126 8.64 7.21 21.99
N SER A 127 7.45 7.12 22.59
CA SER A 127 6.25 7.84 22.16
C SER A 127 6.32 9.35 22.39
N THR A 128 6.98 9.80 23.47
CA THR A 128 7.04 11.23 23.83
C THR A 128 8.31 11.94 23.34
N ALA A 129 9.28 11.22 22.77
CA ALA A 129 10.50 11.82 22.25
C ALA A 129 10.25 12.90 21.18
N MET A 130 9.15 12.82 20.43
CA MET A 130 8.79 13.82 19.42
C MET A 130 8.49 15.22 20.00
N GLU A 131 8.25 15.33 21.30
CA GLU A 131 7.99 16.61 21.99
C GLU A 131 9.27 17.42 22.25
N ASP A 132 10.44 16.76 22.21
CA ASP A 132 11.74 17.40 22.47
C ASP A 132 12.74 17.03 21.36
N MET A 133 13.23 18.03 20.63
CA MET A 133 14.12 17.78 19.49
C MET A 133 15.47 17.20 19.90
N GLU A 134 15.95 17.45 21.12
CA GLU A 134 17.19 16.86 21.61
C GLU A 134 17.02 15.35 21.87
N ALA A 135 15.91 14.94 22.49
CA ALA A 135 15.54 13.53 22.61
C ALA A 135 15.28 12.88 21.23
N TYR A 136 14.52 13.55 20.36
CA TYR A 136 14.18 13.02 19.03
C TYR A 136 15.41 12.80 18.14
N THR A 137 16.44 13.64 18.27
CA THR A 137 17.70 13.49 17.53
C THR A 137 18.44 12.19 17.90
N LYS A 138 18.28 11.71 19.13
CA LYS A 138 18.88 10.46 19.61
C LYS A 138 18.02 9.24 19.27
N LEU A 139 16.74 9.43 18.94
CA LEU A 139 15.83 8.36 18.55
C LEU A 139 16.07 7.95 17.09
N THR A 140 16.78 6.85 16.92
CA THR A 140 17.11 6.26 15.61
C THR A 140 16.86 4.75 15.62
N ASP A 141 17.09 4.09 14.48
CA ASP A 141 17.03 2.64 14.34
C ASP A 141 17.89 1.88 15.37
N ASN A 142 18.85 2.56 16.01
CA ASN A 142 19.62 1.99 17.13
C ASN A 142 18.74 1.45 18.25
N ILE A 143 17.53 1.99 18.43
CA ILE A 143 16.57 1.49 19.42
C ILE A 143 16.25 0.00 19.25
N TYR A 144 16.27 -0.50 18.02
CA TYR A 144 16.11 -1.93 17.75
C TYR A 144 17.21 -2.74 18.41
N LEU A 145 18.47 -2.34 18.21
CA LEU A 145 19.64 -3.02 18.76
C LEU A 145 19.73 -2.86 20.28
N GLU A 146 19.37 -1.70 20.82
CA GLU A 146 19.36 -1.46 22.26
C GLU A 146 18.34 -2.37 22.97
N ILE A 147 17.13 -2.52 22.43
CA ILE A 147 16.13 -3.44 23.00
C ILE A 147 16.62 -4.89 22.87
N LEU A 148 17.19 -5.26 21.72
CA LEU A 148 17.66 -6.61 21.44
C LEU A 148 18.80 -7.05 22.39
N HIS A 149 19.74 -6.15 22.67
CA HIS A 149 20.91 -6.40 23.52
C HIS A 149 20.69 -6.00 25.00
N SER A 150 19.54 -5.43 25.33
CA SER A 150 19.19 -5.09 26.71
C SER A 150 19.28 -6.32 27.62
N SER A 151 19.70 -6.12 28.87
CA SER A 151 19.67 -7.17 29.92
C SER A 151 18.49 -7.02 30.87
N CYS A 152 17.72 -5.93 30.76
CA CYS A 152 16.61 -5.61 31.65
C CYS A 152 15.49 -6.67 31.58
N PRO A 153 15.01 -7.20 32.71
CA PRO A 153 13.89 -8.14 32.75
C PRO A 153 12.59 -7.57 32.17
N GLU A 154 12.37 -6.26 32.32
CA GLU A 154 11.16 -5.55 31.88
C GLU A 154 11.04 -5.51 30.35
N LEU A 155 12.17 -5.50 29.65
CA LEU A 155 12.23 -5.53 28.18
C LEU A 155 12.21 -6.96 27.62
N LYS A 156 12.06 -7.99 28.46
CA LYS A 156 12.12 -9.40 28.02
C LYS A 156 11.08 -9.73 26.95
N GLU A 157 9.85 -9.24 27.10
CA GLU A 157 8.79 -9.48 26.11
C GLU A 157 9.12 -8.85 24.76
N ALA A 158 9.53 -7.57 24.76
CA ALA A 158 9.91 -6.85 23.56
C ALA A 158 11.11 -7.52 22.87
N ARG A 159 12.13 -7.89 23.64
CA ARG A 159 13.33 -8.58 23.17
C ARG A 159 13.00 -9.93 22.53
N GLU A 160 12.08 -10.69 23.10
CA GLU A 160 11.68 -11.98 22.53
C GLU A 160 10.98 -11.81 21.17
N ILE A 161 10.16 -10.76 21.01
CA ILE A 161 9.53 -10.44 19.72
C ILE A 161 10.59 -10.08 18.67
N LEU A 162 11.60 -9.28 19.03
CA LEU A 162 12.69 -8.95 18.10
C LEU A 162 13.52 -10.20 17.73
N ARG A 163 13.77 -11.11 18.67
CA ARG A 163 14.45 -12.39 18.39
C ARG A 163 13.64 -13.30 17.47
N LYS A 164 12.31 -13.30 17.60
CA LYS A 164 11.44 -14.00 16.64
C LYS A 164 11.62 -13.45 15.23
N ILE A 165 11.76 -12.13 15.07
CA ILE A 165 12.05 -11.52 13.77
C ILE A 165 13.40 -12.01 13.21
N GLU A 166 14.46 -12.05 14.03
CA GLU A 166 15.78 -12.57 13.62
C GLU A 166 15.75 -14.05 13.21
N ARG A 167 14.96 -14.86 13.93
CA ARG A 167 14.75 -16.29 13.62
C ARG A 167 13.77 -16.54 12.47
N ARG A 168 13.21 -15.47 11.90
CA ARG A 168 12.15 -15.54 10.87
C ARG A 168 10.87 -16.25 11.33
N GLU A 169 10.64 -16.24 12.65
CA GLU A 169 9.43 -16.72 13.32
C GLU A 169 8.31 -15.66 13.24
N LEU A 170 7.93 -15.30 12.01
CA LEU A 170 6.96 -14.26 11.73
C LEU A 170 5.51 -14.76 11.81
N TYR A 171 4.60 -13.84 12.08
CA TYR A 171 3.16 -14.08 11.98
C TYR A 171 2.76 -14.50 10.56
N LYS A 172 1.81 -15.42 10.48
CA LYS A 172 1.47 -16.11 9.23
C LYS A 172 0.40 -15.33 8.48
N PHE A 173 0.72 -14.98 7.24
CA PHE A 173 -0.23 -14.37 6.31
C PHE A 173 -1.35 -15.36 5.97
N LEU A 174 -2.60 -14.95 6.20
CA LEU A 174 -3.80 -15.76 5.92
C LEU A 174 -4.36 -15.47 4.54
N GLY A 175 -4.40 -14.20 4.15
CA GLY A 175 -4.93 -13.78 2.86
C GLY A 175 -5.05 -12.27 2.71
N GLU A 176 -5.45 -11.86 1.52
CA GLU A 176 -5.70 -10.47 1.13
C GLU A 176 -7.09 -10.38 0.51
N THR A 177 -7.84 -9.33 0.87
CA THR A 177 -9.15 -9.02 0.32
C THR A 177 -9.32 -7.51 0.17
N GLN A 178 -10.37 -7.11 -0.54
CA GLN A 178 -10.73 -5.71 -0.82
C GLN A 178 -12.24 -5.55 -0.66
N PRO A 179 -12.72 -4.39 -0.18
CA PRO A 179 -14.14 -4.09 -0.15
C PRO A 179 -14.69 -3.93 -1.59
N GLU A 180 -15.85 -4.55 -1.89
CA GLU A 180 -16.49 -4.42 -3.21
C GLU A 180 -17.10 -3.02 -3.45
N THR A 181 -17.45 -2.32 -2.38
CA THR A 181 -17.95 -0.93 -2.44
C THR A 181 -16.87 0.04 -1.97
N MET A 182 -16.93 1.29 -2.42
CA MET A 182 -16.06 2.40 -1.95
C MET A 182 -16.31 2.79 -0.48
N ARG A 183 -16.88 1.89 0.34
CA ARG A 183 -17.06 2.10 1.76
C ARG A 183 -15.71 1.90 2.43
N GLU A 184 -15.18 3.00 2.96
CA GLU A 184 -13.91 3.00 3.69
C GLU A 184 -14.04 2.13 4.95
N VAL A 185 -13.27 1.04 5.00
CA VAL A 185 -13.16 0.21 6.20
C VAL A 185 -12.19 0.89 7.14
N VAL A 186 -12.68 1.26 8.32
CA VAL A 186 -11.87 1.89 9.37
C VAL A 186 -11.34 0.82 10.31
N LYS A 187 -10.02 0.84 10.57
CA LYS A 187 -9.39 -0.07 11.51
C LYS A 187 -9.93 0.17 12.92
N ASN A 188 -10.57 -0.83 13.50
CA ASN A 188 -10.99 -0.83 14.90
C ASN A 188 -10.87 -2.24 15.49
N ASN A 189 -10.91 -2.35 16.83
CA ASN A 189 -10.79 -3.64 17.52
C ASN A 189 -11.93 -4.60 17.17
N SER A 190 -13.10 -4.09 16.75
CA SER A 190 -14.24 -4.93 16.37
C SER A 190 -14.01 -5.73 15.09
N LEU A 191 -13.06 -5.37 14.23
CA LEU A 191 -12.77 -6.18 13.04
C LEU A 191 -12.16 -7.54 13.40
N ALA A 192 -11.25 -7.57 14.38
CA ALA A 192 -10.65 -8.81 14.85
C ALA A 192 -11.69 -9.70 15.56
N GLU A 193 -12.60 -9.08 16.31
CA GLU A 193 -13.77 -9.77 16.90
C GLU A 193 -14.72 -10.30 15.83
N SER A 194 -14.97 -9.52 14.78
CA SER A 194 -15.80 -9.95 13.65
C SER A 194 -15.23 -11.19 12.98
N ILE A 195 -13.92 -11.24 12.73
CA ILE A 195 -13.28 -12.43 12.15
C ILE A 195 -13.40 -13.62 13.10
N ALA A 196 -13.15 -13.42 14.40
CA ALA A 196 -13.25 -14.49 15.39
C ALA A 196 -14.69 -15.03 15.53
N ASN A 197 -15.71 -14.20 15.30
CA ASN A 197 -17.11 -14.58 15.33
C ASN A 197 -17.60 -15.25 14.03
N SER A 198 -16.91 -15.05 12.90
CA SER A 198 -17.21 -15.67 11.60
C SER A 198 -16.72 -17.12 11.52
N LYS A 199 -17.08 -17.94 12.53
CA LYS A 199 -16.75 -19.37 12.54
C LYS A 199 -17.51 -20.08 11.41
N PRO A 200 -16.85 -20.92 10.57
CA PRO A 200 -17.53 -21.65 9.51
C PRO A 200 -18.67 -22.52 10.06
N GLU A 201 -19.88 -22.38 9.52
CA GLU A 201 -21.04 -23.21 9.92
C GLU A 201 -20.92 -24.66 9.43
N LYS A 202 -20.19 -24.87 8.33
CA LYS A 202 -20.00 -26.17 7.68
C LYS A 202 -18.55 -26.64 7.86
N ASP A 203 -18.36 -27.85 8.39
CA ASP A 203 -17.06 -28.42 8.76
C ASP A 203 -16.20 -27.49 9.63
N PRO A 204 -16.71 -27.05 10.81
CA PRO A 204 -15.98 -26.13 11.66
C PRO A 204 -14.65 -26.75 12.11
N PRO A 205 -13.57 -25.96 12.17
CA PRO A 205 -12.31 -26.44 12.71
C PRO A 205 -12.44 -26.72 14.22
N ASP A 206 -11.69 -27.72 14.70
CA ASP A 206 -11.64 -28.14 16.11
C ASP A 206 -11.00 -27.11 17.06
N VAL A 207 -10.41 -26.05 16.50
CA VAL A 207 -9.72 -24.98 17.23
C VAL A 207 -10.61 -23.74 17.31
N GLU A 208 -10.79 -23.22 18.51
CA GLU A 208 -11.46 -21.95 18.74
C GLU A 208 -10.43 -20.81 18.77
N LEU A 209 -10.56 -19.88 17.82
CA LEU A 209 -9.67 -18.73 17.67
C LEU A 209 -10.32 -17.49 18.29
N LYS A 210 -9.50 -16.64 18.92
CA LYS A 210 -9.94 -15.39 19.53
C LYS A 210 -9.49 -14.20 18.71
N ALA A 211 -10.09 -13.04 18.99
CA ALA A 211 -9.70 -11.78 18.35
C ALA A 211 -8.20 -11.45 18.51
N GLU A 212 -7.59 -11.85 19.62
CA GLU A 212 -6.16 -11.64 19.91
C GLU A 212 -5.20 -12.43 19.00
N ASP A 213 -5.69 -13.49 18.35
CA ASP A 213 -4.91 -14.33 17.44
C ASP A 213 -4.78 -13.71 16.04
N PHE A 214 -5.64 -12.73 15.72
CA PHE A 214 -5.69 -12.09 14.41
C PHE A 214 -5.06 -10.70 14.43
N ILE A 215 -4.33 -10.40 13.36
CA ILE A 215 -3.81 -9.07 13.07
C ILE A 215 -4.39 -8.62 11.73
N ILE A 216 -5.00 -7.45 11.72
CA ILE A 216 -5.59 -6.86 10.54
C ILE A 216 -4.79 -5.62 10.15
N ASP A 217 -4.34 -5.61 8.91
CA ASP A 217 -3.61 -4.52 8.29
C ASP A 217 -4.47 -3.94 7.16
N ILE A 218 -4.83 -2.66 7.27
CA ILE A 218 -5.65 -1.94 6.28
C ILE A 218 -4.75 -0.94 5.60
N ILE A 219 -4.61 -1.10 4.29
CA ILE A 219 -3.68 -0.33 3.46
C ILE A 219 -4.50 0.47 2.46
N ASN A 220 -4.36 1.79 2.53
CA ASN A 220 -4.96 2.70 1.56
C ASN A 220 -3.96 2.95 0.43
N MET A 221 -4.33 2.57 -0.79
CA MET A 221 -3.52 2.75 -1.98
C MET A 221 -4.17 3.81 -2.84
N ASP A 222 -3.44 4.87 -3.18
CA ASP A 222 -3.97 5.96 -3.99
C ASP A 222 -2.92 6.58 -4.93
N TYR A 223 -3.35 7.55 -5.75
CA TYR A 223 -2.46 8.35 -6.59
C TYR A 223 -1.92 9.61 -5.88
N GLY A 224 -1.93 9.63 -4.54
CA GLY A 224 -1.43 10.72 -3.70
C GLY A 224 -2.47 11.81 -3.40
N MET A 225 -3.71 11.64 -3.88
CA MET A 225 -4.82 12.59 -3.66
C MET A 225 -6.15 11.87 -3.34
N LYS A 226 -6.11 10.75 -2.61
CA LYS A 226 -7.31 9.93 -2.34
C LYS A 226 -8.02 9.58 -3.65
N GLU A 227 -9.33 9.80 -3.73
CA GLU A 227 -10.18 9.53 -4.90
C GLU A 227 -9.92 10.43 -6.12
N GLN A 228 -9.15 11.52 -5.97
CA GLN A 228 -8.96 12.48 -7.04
C GLN A 228 -7.83 12.07 -7.98
N ASN A 229 -8.03 12.33 -9.26
CA ASN A 229 -6.96 12.24 -10.25
C ASN A 229 -5.98 13.42 -10.07
N PRO A 230 -4.72 13.18 -9.69
CA PRO A 230 -3.75 14.27 -9.53
C PRO A 230 -3.48 15.03 -10.84
N ILE A 231 -3.66 14.39 -12.00
CA ILE A 231 -3.42 14.98 -13.32
C ILE A 231 -4.41 16.11 -13.64
N ASP A 232 -5.64 16.06 -13.09
CA ASP A 232 -6.64 17.12 -13.29
C ASP A 232 -6.23 18.46 -12.62
N ASN A 233 -5.31 18.38 -11.67
CA ASN A 233 -4.70 19.49 -10.96
C ASN A 233 -3.34 19.91 -11.55
N VAL A 234 -2.92 19.30 -12.66
CA VAL A 234 -1.73 19.70 -13.40
C VAL A 234 -2.09 20.74 -14.45
N LEU A 235 -1.19 21.71 -14.62
CA LEU A 235 -1.26 22.70 -15.68
C LEU A 235 -0.26 22.34 -16.77
N PHE A 236 -0.70 22.39 -18.01
CA PHE A 236 0.10 22.08 -19.18
C PHE A 236 0.30 23.32 -20.05
N TYR A 237 1.31 23.33 -20.91
CA TYR A 237 1.46 24.31 -21.98
C TYR A 237 1.65 23.63 -23.33
N CYS A 238 1.21 24.30 -24.40
CA CYS A 238 1.33 23.79 -25.76
C CYS A 238 2.52 24.40 -26.49
N LYS A 239 3.05 23.71 -27.52
CA LYS A 239 4.15 24.26 -28.36
C LYS A 239 3.76 25.58 -29.03
N ALA A 240 2.51 25.68 -29.47
CA ALA A 240 2.00 26.83 -30.22
C ALA A 240 1.98 28.10 -29.37
N ASP A 241 1.67 27.97 -28.07
CA ASP A 241 1.72 29.08 -27.12
C ASP A 241 2.29 28.59 -25.78
N PRO A 242 3.60 28.78 -25.54
CA PRO A 242 4.27 28.36 -24.31
C PRO A 242 3.93 29.21 -23.08
N SER A 243 3.19 30.32 -23.25
CA SER A 243 2.82 31.23 -22.16
C SER A 243 1.46 30.87 -21.55
N LYS A 244 0.60 30.21 -22.33
CA LYS A 244 -0.76 29.85 -21.95
C LYS A 244 -0.82 28.48 -21.28
N ALA A 245 -1.33 28.47 -20.05
CA ALA A 245 -1.64 27.23 -19.35
C ALA A 245 -2.98 26.65 -19.82
N VAL A 246 -3.02 25.33 -19.97
CA VAL A 246 -4.19 24.54 -20.32
C VAL A 246 -4.34 23.36 -19.36
N LYS A 247 -5.55 22.82 -19.26
CA LYS A 247 -5.83 21.55 -18.58
C LYS A 247 -6.07 20.48 -19.63
N ILE A 248 -5.65 19.25 -19.32
CA ILE A 248 -5.88 18.07 -20.15
C ILE A 248 -6.70 17.10 -19.31
N SER A 249 -7.85 16.66 -19.82
CA SER A 249 -8.69 15.68 -19.15
C SER A 249 -8.29 14.26 -19.50
N LYS A 250 -8.64 13.29 -18.65
CA LYS A 250 -8.34 11.87 -18.85
C LYS A 250 -8.80 11.35 -20.21
N GLU A 251 -9.98 11.78 -20.65
CA GLU A 251 -10.61 11.35 -21.91
C GLU A 251 -9.80 11.77 -23.14
N GLN A 252 -9.03 12.85 -23.02
CA GLN A 252 -8.15 13.35 -24.09
C GLN A 252 -6.84 12.57 -24.17
N VAL A 253 -6.49 11.80 -23.13
CA VAL A 253 -5.21 11.09 -23.04
C VAL A 253 -5.37 9.66 -23.52
N SER A 254 -6.18 8.84 -22.83
CA SER A 254 -6.37 7.44 -23.20
C SER A 254 -7.55 6.81 -22.45
N LYS A 255 -8.26 5.90 -23.14
CA LYS A 255 -9.31 5.06 -22.54
C LYS A 255 -8.77 3.91 -21.70
N LEU A 256 -7.46 3.63 -21.77
CA LEU A 256 -6.79 2.56 -21.00
C LEU A 256 -6.30 3.05 -19.62
N LEU A 257 -6.59 4.29 -19.25
CA LEU A 257 -6.23 4.84 -17.95
C LEU A 257 -7.17 4.34 -16.84
N PRO A 258 -6.71 4.35 -15.57
CA PRO A 258 -7.54 3.96 -14.44
C PRO A 258 -8.88 4.72 -14.38
N MET A 259 -9.92 4.01 -13.94
CA MET A 259 -11.23 4.60 -13.65
C MET A 259 -11.31 5.08 -12.20
N THR A 260 -10.68 4.35 -11.29
CA THR A 260 -10.54 4.67 -9.87
C THR A 260 -9.09 5.03 -9.54
N PHE A 261 -8.90 5.94 -8.58
CA PHE A 261 -7.58 6.46 -8.18
C PHE A 261 -7.21 6.12 -6.73
N ALA A 262 -8.13 5.49 -6.00
CA ALA A 262 -7.90 4.93 -4.69
C ALA A 262 -8.58 3.57 -4.56
N GLU A 263 -7.99 2.72 -3.72
CA GLU A 263 -8.47 1.40 -3.33
C GLU A 263 -8.00 1.10 -1.90
N GLN A 264 -8.69 0.17 -1.24
CA GLN A 264 -8.27 -0.37 0.05
C GLN A 264 -7.91 -1.83 -0.07
N ILE A 265 -6.81 -2.22 0.57
CA ILE A 265 -6.34 -3.59 0.66
C ILE A 265 -6.36 -3.99 2.13
N ILE A 266 -7.07 -5.07 2.44
CA ILE A 266 -7.16 -5.64 3.78
C ILE A 266 -6.36 -6.93 3.81
N ARG A 267 -5.37 -7.00 4.70
CA ARG A 267 -4.57 -8.20 4.93
C ARG A 267 -4.79 -8.71 6.34
N VAL A 268 -4.93 -10.02 6.45
CA VAL A 268 -5.12 -10.68 7.74
C VAL A 268 -3.96 -11.64 7.99
N TYR A 269 -3.43 -11.60 9.21
CA TYR A 269 -2.36 -12.44 9.69
C TYR A 269 -2.79 -13.17 10.97
N CYS A 270 -2.23 -14.34 11.22
CA CYS A 270 -2.38 -15.10 12.45
C CYS A 270 -1.08 -15.05 13.26
N LYS A 271 -1.19 -14.83 14.57
CA LYS A 271 -0.03 -14.81 15.48
C LYS A 271 0.60 -16.18 15.68
N SER A 272 -0.19 -17.24 15.55
CA SER A 272 0.28 -18.61 15.67
C SER A 272 1.04 -19.08 14.42
N GLN A 273 1.99 -19.97 14.63
CA GLN A 273 2.71 -20.68 13.57
C GLN A 273 2.27 -22.13 13.41
N ASP A 274 1.42 -22.63 14.31
CA ASP A 274 0.91 -23.99 14.25
C ASP A 274 0.10 -24.17 12.95
N PRO A 275 0.49 -25.13 12.07
CA PRO A 275 -0.22 -25.39 10.82
C PRO A 275 -1.73 -25.62 10.99
N ASN A 276 -2.16 -26.27 12.08
CA ASN A 276 -3.56 -26.56 12.34
C ASN A 276 -4.34 -25.27 12.66
N ILE A 277 -3.74 -24.42 13.51
CA ILE A 277 -4.31 -23.11 13.89
C ILE A 277 -4.36 -22.19 12.68
N VAL A 278 -3.32 -22.17 11.84
CA VAL A 278 -3.27 -21.37 10.62
C VAL A 278 -4.31 -21.85 9.61
N SER A 279 -4.48 -23.17 9.45
CA SER A 279 -5.51 -23.73 8.57
C SER A 279 -6.91 -23.34 9.02
N ALA A 280 -7.20 -23.45 10.32
CA ALA A 280 -8.44 -22.97 10.90
C ALA A 280 -8.62 -21.45 10.63
N ALA A 281 -7.61 -20.65 10.94
CA ALA A 281 -7.65 -19.19 10.79
C ALA A 281 -7.93 -18.74 9.35
N LYS A 282 -7.44 -19.48 8.36
CA LYS A 282 -7.76 -19.23 6.95
C LYS A 282 -9.24 -19.47 6.63
N GLN A 283 -9.87 -20.48 7.23
CA GLN A 283 -11.30 -20.73 7.05
C GLN A 283 -12.15 -19.62 7.67
N TYR A 284 -11.83 -19.18 8.89
CA TYR A 284 -12.47 -18.01 9.53
C TYR A 284 -12.36 -16.76 8.65
N PHE A 285 -11.17 -16.50 8.09
CA PHE A 285 -10.94 -15.37 7.19
C PHE A 285 -11.81 -15.43 5.92
N ILE A 286 -11.90 -16.61 5.27
CA ILE A 286 -12.70 -16.77 4.05
C ILE A 286 -14.19 -16.61 4.35
N GLN A 287 -14.67 -17.20 5.46
CA GLN A 287 -16.04 -17.04 5.91
C GLN A 287 -16.38 -15.57 6.19
N TRP A 288 -15.49 -14.85 6.87
CA TRP A 288 -15.63 -13.42 7.11
C TRP A 288 -15.70 -12.59 5.83
N CYS A 289 -14.90 -12.94 4.80
CA CYS A 289 -14.96 -12.29 3.50
C CYS A 289 -16.30 -12.52 2.78
N ILE A 290 -16.94 -13.68 2.99
CA ILE A 290 -18.27 -13.99 2.45
C ILE A 290 -19.32 -13.12 3.15
N GLU A 291 -19.32 -13.09 4.49
CA GLU A 291 -20.29 -12.34 5.31
C GLU A 291 -20.19 -10.82 5.11
N SER A 292 -18.98 -10.31 4.92
CA SER A 292 -18.71 -8.87 4.80
C SER A 292 -18.84 -8.34 3.37
N ASP A 293 -19.27 -9.17 2.43
CA ASP A 293 -19.33 -8.86 1.00
C ASP A 293 -18.02 -8.36 0.38
N PHE A 294 -16.90 -8.95 0.80
CA PHE A 294 -15.59 -8.62 0.23
C PHE A 294 -15.26 -9.46 -1.00
N THR A 295 -14.23 -9.01 -1.71
CA THR A 295 -13.71 -9.69 -2.89
C THR A 295 -13.11 -11.05 -2.53
N LYS A 296 -13.22 -11.99 -3.47
CA LYS A 296 -12.71 -13.35 -3.32
C LYS A 296 -11.18 -13.32 -3.14
N PRO A 297 -10.63 -13.84 -2.03
CA PRO A 297 -9.18 -14.01 -1.89
C PRO A 297 -8.64 -14.92 -3.00
N GLN A 298 -7.44 -14.60 -3.53
CA GLN A 298 -6.90 -15.26 -4.72
C GLN A 298 -6.68 -16.78 -4.57
N ASP A 299 -6.38 -17.25 -3.36
CA ASP A 299 -6.10 -18.65 -3.03
C ASP A 299 -7.29 -19.37 -2.37
N SER A 300 -8.44 -18.70 -2.27
CA SER A 300 -9.62 -19.22 -1.55
C SER A 300 -10.12 -20.57 -2.07
N ASP A 301 -10.07 -20.81 -3.39
CA ASP A 301 -10.51 -22.08 -4.00
C ASP A 301 -9.59 -23.26 -3.67
N VAL A 302 -8.33 -22.99 -3.28
CA VAL A 302 -7.37 -24.03 -2.89
C VAL A 302 -7.43 -24.24 -1.37
N VAL A 303 -7.58 -23.17 -0.62
CA VAL A 303 -7.47 -23.15 0.84
C VAL A 303 -8.78 -23.57 1.52
N ALA A 304 -9.94 -23.15 1.00
CA ALA A 304 -11.24 -23.54 1.53
C ALA A 304 -12.22 -23.84 0.38
N PRO A 305 -12.00 -24.93 -0.38
CA PRO A 305 -12.83 -25.31 -1.52
C PRO A 305 -14.30 -25.58 -1.15
N HIS A 306 -14.60 -25.81 0.14
CA HIS A 306 -15.95 -26.05 0.64
C HIS A 306 -16.73 -24.74 0.92
N LEU A 307 -16.04 -23.61 1.10
CA LEU A 307 -16.66 -22.30 1.41
C LEU A 307 -16.88 -21.45 0.15
N THR A 308 -15.97 -21.49 -0.83
CA THR A 308 -16.08 -20.67 -2.05
C THR A 308 -17.35 -20.93 -2.89
N PRO A 309 -17.93 -22.16 -2.94
CA PRO A 309 -19.20 -22.40 -3.62
C PRO A 309 -20.40 -21.66 -3.01
N MET A 310 -20.31 -21.22 -1.75
CA MET A 310 -21.45 -20.65 -1.00
C MET A 310 -21.78 -19.22 -1.44
N LYS A 311 -20.79 -18.45 -1.93
CA LYS A 311 -21.03 -17.11 -2.46
C LYS A 311 -21.15 -17.15 -3.98
N LYS A 312 -22.38 -17.05 -4.49
CA LYS A 312 -22.68 -17.14 -5.94
C LYS A 312 -21.88 -16.13 -6.78
N SER A 313 -21.64 -14.91 -6.27
CA SER A 313 -20.87 -13.90 -6.99
C SER A 313 -19.40 -14.28 -7.23
N TRP A 314 -18.84 -15.18 -6.42
CA TRP A 314 -17.46 -15.66 -6.53
C TRP A 314 -17.28 -16.81 -7.53
N ASN A 315 -18.39 -17.41 -7.97
CA ASN A 315 -18.42 -18.55 -8.90
C ASN A 315 -18.91 -18.17 -10.30
N ASN A 316 -19.36 -16.93 -10.48
CA ASN A 316 -19.62 -16.38 -11.80
C ASN A 316 -18.27 -16.16 -12.51
N ARG A 317 -17.74 -17.23 -13.12
CA ARG A 317 -17.05 -17.07 -14.39
C ARG A 317 -18.05 -16.32 -15.27
N ARG A 318 -17.68 -15.15 -15.78
CA ARG A 318 -18.42 -14.54 -16.90
C ARG A 318 -18.72 -15.67 -17.86
N ASP A 319 -19.99 -15.82 -18.22
CA ASP A 319 -20.44 -16.83 -19.16
C ASP A 319 -19.40 -17.00 -20.26
N ASP A 320 -18.93 -18.24 -20.42
CA ASP A 320 -18.24 -18.68 -21.62
C ASP A 320 -19.26 -18.60 -22.78
N GLU A 321 -19.60 -17.38 -23.22
CA GLU A 321 -20.12 -17.09 -24.55
C GLU A 321 -18.97 -17.10 -25.57
N HIS A 322 -18.11 -18.12 -25.48
CA HIS A 322 -17.33 -18.57 -26.60
C HIS A 322 -17.89 -19.90 -27.04
N ARG A 323 -18.84 -19.78 -27.97
CA ARG A 323 -19.18 -20.71 -29.05
C ARG A 323 -18.49 -22.05 -28.86
N THR A 324 -19.29 -23.07 -28.55
CA THR A 324 -19.00 -24.47 -28.83
C THR A 324 -18.08 -24.58 -30.04
N ALA A 325 -16.81 -24.88 -29.79
CA ALA A 325 -15.89 -25.29 -30.83
C ALA A 325 -16.50 -26.55 -31.43
N SER A 326 -16.99 -26.44 -32.67
CA SER A 326 -17.41 -27.58 -33.46
C SER A 326 -16.28 -28.61 -33.48
N GLU A 327 -16.66 -29.87 -33.35
CA GLU A 327 -15.84 -31.07 -33.31
C GLU A 327 -14.55 -30.99 -34.15
N PRO A 328 -13.41 -31.53 -33.68
CA PRO A 328 -12.24 -31.66 -34.51
C PRO A 328 -12.44 -32.79 -35.54
N SER A 329 -13.12 -32.48 -36.63
CA SER A 329 -13.08 -33.26 -37.87
C SER A 329 -11.75 -32.98 -38.59
N CYS A 330 -10.70 -33.71 -38.21
CA CYS A 330 -9.48 -33.81 -39.00
C CYS A 330 -9.06 -35.28 -39.12
N ARG A 331 -9.84 -36.05 -39.88
CA ARG A 331 -9.33 -37.22 -40.60
C ARG A 331 -8.89 -36.78 -42.00
N GLN A 332 -7.65 -36.34 -42.14
CA GLN A 332 -6.93 -36.46 -43.41
C GLN A 332 -5.52 -36.94 -43.12
N ARG A 333 -5.32 -38.25 -43.31
CA ARG A 333 -4.01 -38.87 -43.47
C ARG A 333 -3.45 -38.38 -44.79
N LEU A 334 -2.33 -37.67 -44.75
CA LEU A 334 -1.46 -37.53 -45.92
C LEU A 334 -0.55 -38.77 -45.98
N PRO A 335 -0.55 -39.54 -47.07
CA PRO A 335 0.41 -40.61 -47.27
C PRO A 335 1.73 -40.02 -47.78
N PHE A 336 2.80 -40.24 -47.01
CA PHE A 336 4.17 -40.19 -47.54
C PHE A 336 4.41 -41.49 -48.31
N ASP A 337 4.59 -41.39 -49.63
CA ASP A 337 5.56 -42.14 -50.44
C ASP A 337 5.35 -41.89 -51.95
N LYS A 338 6.17 -40.99 -52.51
CA LYS A 338 6.97 -41.16 -53.74
C LYS A 338 7.72 -39.89 -54.11
#